data_AF-A0AAN7B4D2-F1
#
_entry.id   AF-A0AAN7B4D2-F1
#
_cell.length_a   1.000
_cell.length_b   1.000
_cell.length_c   1.000
_cell.angle_alpha   90.00
_cell.angle_beta   90.00
_cell.angle_gamma   90.00
#
_symmetry.space_group_name_H-M   'P 1'
#
loop_
_entity.id
_entity.type
_entity.pdbx_description
1 polymer ?
#
loop_
_entity_poly.entity_id
_entity_poly.type
_entity_poly.pdbx_seq_one_letter_code
_entity_poly.pdbx_strand_id
1 'polypeptide(L)'
;MKQFAPILVPILIAEASAQVVKPPNFDPEVKWQIEIQSTIDPMAPLTPTDALVWDLDLYHVSRHPEVVTYLRDNIPGVNIICYFNAGLVQDSDCDWDDWQRPEYIGLLGEYYESDPNTGERWVNIRNQTGIDRIKRRVRLAAQLGCDGVDPDNIDGYNDNTGFDLNSADYINFVTQLADQAHALTTNRSFTLLIGQKNAAELVPDLQPVLDFAVLEDCKNLLGEAERAFCADFQPYIANTTQTKPVFSIEYPTTLRDPAAPQQCRTTGADEAQYEASCANDTVPDGPLGNYRYSEILKLRDEGDEATELNGCTQYCVPEGQDPASGVVVTAINSELEGDDCTATGIESLGLKTRFLQFFSA
;
A
#
# COMPACT_ATOMS: atom_id res chain seq x y z
N MET A 1 -2.11 -25.08 65.99
CA MET A 1 -1.78 -25.22 64.55
C MET A 1 -2.60 -24.21 63.78
N LYS A 2 -2.00 -23.11 63.31
CA LYS A 2 -2.64 -22.18 62.35
C LYS A 2 -1.92 -22.36 61.03
N GLN A 3 -2.65 -22.86 60.03
CA GLN A 3 -2.18 -23.09 58.68
C GLN A 3 -2.06 -21.74 57.95
N PHE A 4 -0.87 -21.42 57.46
CA PHE A 4 -0.67 -20.30 56.53
C PHE A 4 -0.88 -20.83 55.11
N ALA A 5 -1.87 -20.29 54.41
CA ALA A 5 -2.03 -20.51 52.97
C ALA A 5 -1.04 -19.60 52.21
N PRO A 6 -0.34 -20.10 51.17
CA PRO A 6 0.55 -19.28 50.37
C PRO A 6 -0.29 -18.39 49.44
N ILE A 7 0.01 -17.09 49.44
CA ILE A 7 -0.54 -16.14 48.48
C ILE A 7 0.26 -16.34 47.18
N LEU A 8 -0.37 -16.91 46.14
CA LEU A 8 0.17 -16.84 44.79
C LEU A 8 -0.07 -15.43 44.24
N VAL A 9 1.02 -14.72 43.94
CA VAL A 9 1.00 -13.50 43.13
C VAL A 9 1.04 -13.94 41.67
N PRO A 10 0.04 -13.60 40.83
CA PRO A 10 0.11 -13.88 39.41
C PRO A 10 1.19 -13.01 38.79
N ILE A 11 2.21 -13.65 38.20
CA ILE A 11 3.15 -12.97 37.31
C ILE A 11 2.37 -12.71 36.02
N LEU A 12 1.94 -11.47 35.80
CA LEU A 12 1.54 -11.03 34.45
C LEU A 12 2.80 -11.02 33.61
N ILE A 13 2.94 -12.01 32.72
CA ILE A 13 3.84 -11.90 31.59
C ILE A 13 3.16 -10.92 30.63
N ALA A 14 3.58 -9.67 30.65
CA ALA A 14 3.29 -8.77 29.54
C ALA A 14 4.06 -9.34 28.33
N GLU A 15 3.33 -9.81 27.32
CA GLU A 15 3.94 -10.03 26.01
C GLU A 15 4.45 -8.67 25.54
N ALA A 16 5.77 -8.51 25.53
CA ALA A 16 6.40 -7.35 24.94
C ALA A 16 6.15 -7.44 23.44
N SER A 17 5.17 -6.68 22.93
CA SER A 17 5.06 -6.44 21.50
C SER A 17 6.42 -5.96 21.02
N ALA A 18 7.00 -6.65 20.03
CA ALA A 18 8.30 -6.29 19.49
C ALA A 18 8.20 -4.83 19.01
N GLN A 19 9.05 -3.96 19.54
CA GLN A 19 9.02 -2.56 19.15
C GLN A 19 9.31 -2.45 17.65
N VAL A 20 8.38 -1.87 16.88
CA VAL A 20 8.57 -1.59 15.45
C VAL A 20 9.80 -0.70 15.29
N VAL A 21 10.80 -1.19 14.55
CA VAL A 21 12.04 -0.46 14.24
C VAL A 21 11.87 0.16 12.85
N LYS A 22 11.44 1.42 12.82
CA LYS A 22 11.17 2.16 11.58
C LYS A 22 12.45 2.60 10.85
N PRO A 23 12.48 2.60 9.51
CA PRO A 23 13.55 3.23 8.74
C PRO A 23 13.55 4.76 8.90
N PRO A 24 14.68 5.43 8.67
CA PRO A 24 14.71 6.90 8.59
C PRO A 24 13.89 7.40 7.39
N ASN A 25 13.57 8.69 7.35
CA ASN A 25 12.82 9.33 6.25
C ASN A 25 11.43 8.71 6.04
N PHE A 26 10.75 8.36 7.13
CA PHE A 26 9.41 7.77 7.13
C PHE A 26 8.50 8.51 8.12
N ASP A 27 8.56 9.83 8.05
CA ASP A 27 7.82 10.77 8.88
C ASP A 27 6.76 11.49 8.02
N PRO A 28 5.73 12.12 8.61
CA PRO A 28 4.77 12.90 7.83
C PRO A 28 5.41 14.01 7.02
N GLU A 29 4.72 14.41 5.94
CA GLU A 29 5.17 15.40 4.95
C GLU A 29 6.41 14.96 4.16
N VAL A 30 6.83 13.70 4.26
CA VAL A 30 7.91 13.16 3.43
C VAL A 30 7.45 13.13 1.97
N LYS A 31 8.25 13.70 1.08
CA LYS A 31 7.98 13.63 -0.35
C LYS A 31 8.00 12.17 -0.80
N TRP A 32 6.95 11.77 -1.51
CA TRP A 32 6.77 10.40 -1.94
C TRP A 32 6.38 10.33 -3.42
N GLN A 33 6.42 9.12 -3.96
CA GLN A 33 5.99 8.79 -5.32
C GLN A 33 5.31 7.43 -5.29
N ILE A 34 4.36 7.22 -6.20
CA ILE A 34 3.69 5.94 -6.43
C ILE A 34 3.68 5.63 -7.92
N GLU A 35 4.09 4.43 -8.29
CA GLU A 35 4.14 3.94 -9.67
C GLU A 35 3.71 2.47 -9.69
N ILE A 36 2.42 2.22 -9.91
CA ILE A 36 1.85 0.86 -9.87
C ILE A 36 1.23 0.43 -11.20
N GLN A 37 0.91 1.36 -12.09
CA GLN A 37 0.37 1.06 -13.42
C GLN A 37 1.43 0.62 -14.42
N SER A 38 2.68 1.05 -14.22
CA SER A 38 3.80 0.61 -15.02
C SER A 38 5.08 0.59 -14.20
N THR A 39 5.98 -0.32 -14.53
CA THR A 39 7.30 -0.41 -13.90
C THR A 39 8.16 0.81 -14.27
N ILE A 40 8.89 1.36 -13.29
CA ILE A 40 9.91 2.41 -13.51
C ILE A 40 10.96 1.90 -14.51
N ASP A 41 11.40 2.74 -15.44
CA ASP A 41 12.49 2.42 -16.36
C ASP A 41 13.86 2.62 -15.67
N PRO A 42 14.59 1.56 -15.30
CA PRO A 42 15.89 1.67 -14.66
C PRO A 42 17.00 2.11 -15.63
N MET A 43 16.72 2.21 -16.94
CA MET A 43 17.66 2.64 -17.97
C MET A 43 17.57 4.14 -18.28
N ALA A 44 16.51 4.81 -17.80
CA ALA A 44 16.33 6.25 -17.93
C ALA A 44 16.88 7.02 -16.72
N PRO A 45 17.04 8.36 -16.79
CA PRO A 45 17.35 9.15 -15.60
C PRO A 45 16.19 9.17 -14.60
N LEU A 46 16.48 8.96 -13.31
CA LEU A 46 15.46 9.00 -12.25
C LEU A 46 14.98 10.43 -12.00
N THR A 47 13.67 10.62 -12.02
CA THR A 47 13.01 11.85 -11.57
C THR A 47 11.70 11.46 -10.89
N PRO A 48 11.36 12.03 -9.72
CA PRO A 48 12.17 12.94 -8.91
C PRO A 48 13.28 12.20 -8.14
N THR A 49 14.34 12.90 -7.73
CA THR A 49 15.42 12.29 -6.91
C THR A 49 15.33 12.65 -5.41
N ASP A 50 14.37 13.50 -5.06
CA ASP A 50 14.10 13.99 -3.69
C ASP A 50 12.84 13.35 -3.07
N ALA A 51 12.15 12.44 -3.77
CA ALA A 51 11.12 11.59 -3.17
C ALA A 51 11.78 10.47 -2.36
N LEU A 52 11.58 10.46 -1.05
CA LEU A 52 12.22 9.53 -0.12
C LEU A 52 11.36 8.30 0.22
N VAL A 53 10.14 8.24 -0.29
CA VAL A 53 9.27 7.05 -0.23
C VAL A 53 8.74 6.76 -1.63
N TRP A 54 8.84 5.51 -2.07
CA TRP A 54 8.38 5.05 -3.37
C TRP A 54 7.48 3.84 -3.18
N ASP A 55 6.22 3.95 -3.59
CA ASP A 55 5.26 2.86 -3.57
C ASP A 55 5.15 2.23 -4.97
N LEU A 56 5.47 0.95 -5.07
CA LEU A 56 5.62 0.23 -6.33
C LEU A 56 4.79 -1.04 -6.29
N ASP A 57 4.29 -1.47 -7.45
CA ASP A 57 3.59 -2.75 -7.52
C ASP A 57 4.53 -3.92 -7.16
N LEU A 58 4.07 -4.81 -6.27
CA LEU A 58 4.82 -5.96 -5.77
C LEU A 58 5.30 -6.87 -6.90
N TYR A 59 4.46 -7.09 -7.90
CA TYR A 59 4.73 -8.00 -8.99
C TYR A 59 5.57 -7.36 -10.09
N HIS A 60 5.51 -6.04 -10.27
CA HIS A 60 6.51 -5.28 -11.05
C HIS A 60 7.89 -5.41 -10.43
N VAL A 61 8.01 -5.23 -9.10
CA VAL A 61 9.28 -5.44 -8.40
C VAL A 61 9.73 -6.92 -8.46
N SER A 62 8.81 -7.87 -8.44
CA SER A 62 9.12 -9.31 -8.57
C SER A 62 9.68 -9.69 -9.94
N ARG A 63 9.14 -9.07 -11.00
CA ARG A 63 9.60 -9.23 -12.39
C ARG A 63 10.92 -8.49 -12.62
N HIS A 64 11.08 -7.30 -12.03
CA HIS A 64 12.21 -6.39 -12.24
C HIS A 64 12.87 -5.95 -10.92
N PRO A 65 13.50 -6.87 -10.18
CA PRO A 65 14.10 -6.58 -8.87
C PRO A 65 15.24 -5.55 -8.94
N GLU A 66 15.81 -5.29 -10.11
CA GLU A 66 16.80 -4.24 -10.32
C GLU A 66 16.26 -2.84 -10.03
N VAL A 67 14.95 -2.60 -10.12
CA VAL A 67 14.33 -1.29 -9.78
C VAL A 67 14.63 -0.91 -8.32
N VAL A 68 14.63 -1.89 -7.41
CA VAL A 68 14.99 -1.66 -6.01
C VAL A 68 16.43 -1.16 -5.90
N THR A 69 17.38 -1.80 -6.58
CA THR A 69 18.78 -1.37 -6.56
C THR A 69 18.95 0.01 -7.19
N TYR A 70 18.30 0.23 -8.34
CA TYR A 70 18.29 1.50 -9.05
C TYR A 70 17.80 2.67 -8.18
N LEU A 71 16.69 2.52 -7.45
CA LEU A 71 16.22 3.55 -6.53
C LEU A 71 17.21 3.81 -5.39
N ARG A 72 17.80 2.76 -4.79
CA ARG A 72 18.75 2.91 -3.66
C ARG A 72 20.06 3.58 -4.07
N ASP A 73 20.53 3.30 -5.29
CA ASP A 73 21.76 3.90 -5.82
C ASP A 73 21.57 5.38 -6.16
N ASN A 74 20.36 5.79 -6.56
CA ASN A 74 20.07 7.16 -6.95
C ASN A 74 19.50 8.03 -5.82
N ILE A 75 18.85 7.44 -4.81
CA ILE A 75 18.20 8.18 -3.71
C ILE A 75 18.69 7.61 -2.36
N PRO A 76 19.70 8.23 -1.74
CA PRO A 76 20.23 7.79 -0.46
C PRO A 76 19.16 7.76 0.64
N GLY A 77 18.90 6.57 1.19
CA GLY A 77 17.94 6.42 2.27
C GLY A 77 16.48 6.50 1.85
N VAL A 78 16.17 6.36 0.55
CA VAL A 78 14.81 6.09 0.06
C VAL A 78 14.21 4.92 0.81
N ASN A 79 12.90 4.87 0.97
CA ASN A 79 12.13 3.74 1.45
C ASN A 79 11.24 3.24 0.32
N ILE A 80 11.11 1.92 0.19
CA ILE A 80 10.29 1.31 -0.86
C ILE A 80 9.10 0.62 -0.21
N ILE A 81 7.89 1.01 -0.58
CA ILE A 81 6.65 0.32 -0.24
C ILE A 81 6.30 -0.56 -1.44
N CYS A 82 5.78 -1.76 -1.16
CA CYS A 82 5.29 -2.65 -2.20
C CYS A 82 3.77 -2.81 -2.08
N TYR A 83 3.07 -2.20 -3.02
CA TYR A 83 1.64 -2.32 -3.25
C TYR A 83 1.26 -3.73 -3.66
N PHE A 84 0.15 -4.24 -3.13
CA PHE A 84 -0.53 -5.39 -3.70
C PHE A 84 -2.01 -5.37 -3.32
N ASN A 85 -2.86 -5.95 -4.16
CA ASN A 85 -4.26 -6.13 -3.82
C ASN A 85 -4.42 -7.18 -2.70
N ALA A 86 -4.94 -6.81 -1.54
CA ALA A 86 -5.11 -7.75 -0.42
C ALA A 86 -6.52 -8.36 -0.38
N GLY A 87 -7.52 -7.58 -0.79
CA GLY A 87 -8.92 -8.00 -0.85
C GLY A 87 -9.26 -8.81 -2.10
N LEU A 88 -8.56 -8.58 -3.22
CA LEU A 88 -8.81 -9.24 -4.50
C LEU A 88 -7.55 -9.95 -5.02
N VAL A 89 -7.77 -10.85 -5.98
CA VAL A 89 -6.74 -11.51 -6.78
C VAL A 89 -7.07 -11.30 -8.25
N GLN A 90 -6.09 -10.84 -9.01
CA GLN A 90 -6.17 -10.60 -10.44
C GLN A 90 -5.61 -11.77 -11.25
N ASP A 91 -6.07 -11.94 -12.49
CA ASP A 91 -5.53 -12.96 -13.40
C ASP A 91 -4.11 -12.67 -13.89
N SER A 92 -3.70 -11.40 -13.86
CA SER A 92 -2.34 -10.91 -14.12
C SER A 92 -1.38 -11.06 -12.94
N ASP A 93 -1.88 -11.42 -11.76
CA ASP A 93 -1.06 -11.63 -10.57
C ASP A 93 -0.10 -12.80 -10.78
N CYS A 94 1.15 -12.62 -10.35
CA CYS A 94 2.15 -13.69 -10.41
C CYS A 94 1.75 -14.98 -9.69
N ASP A 95 0.80 -14.89 -8.76
CA ASP A 95 0.34 -16.02 -7.96
C ASP A 95 -1.06 -16.50 -8.33
N TRP A 96 -1.65 -16.02 -9.44
CA TRP A 96 -2.97 -16.42 -9.94
C TRP A 96 -3.12 -17.95 -10.09
N ASP A 97 -2.16 -18.61 -10.75
CA ASP A 97 -2.19 -20.05 -10.99
C ASP A 97 -2.19 -20.87 -9.69
N ASP A 98 -1.60 -20.34 -8.62
CA ASP A 98 -1.66 -21.00 -7.32
C ASP A 98 -3.10 -20.98 -6.78
N TRP A 99 -3.87 -19.90 -6.96
CA TRP A 99 -5.26 -19.82 -6.49
C TRP A 99 -6.19 -20.83 -7.18
N GLN A 100 -5.77 -21.39 -8.32
CA GLN A 100 -6.51 -22.43 -9.04
C GLN A 100 -6.26 -23.84 -8.50
N ARG A 101 -5.33 -24.03 -7.56
CA ARG A 101 -5.00 -25.36 -7.03
C ARG A 101 -6.12 -25.92 -6.15
N PRO A 102 -6.27 -27.27 -6.07
CA PRO A 102 -7.36 -27.91 -5.34
C PRO A 102 -7.51 -27.47 -3.88
N GLU A 103 -6.41 -27.16 -3.20
CA GLU A 103 -6.40 -26.71 -1.81
C GLU A 103 -6.98 -25.30 -1.58
N TYR A 104 -7.15 -24.51 -2.65
CA TYR A 104 -7.65 -23.13 -2.60
C TYR A 104 -9.02 -22.94 -3.27
N ILE A 105 -9.63 -24.04 -3.73
CA ILE A 105 -10.99 -24.01 -4.29
C ILE A 105 -11.97 -23.43 -3.27
N GLY A 106 -12.78 -22.46 -3.70
CA GLY A 106 -13.79 -21.79 -2.87
C GLY A 106 -13.24 -20.65 -2.00
N LEU A 107 -11.97 -20.29 -2.14
CA LEU A 107 -11.39 -19.11 -1.49
C LEU A 107 -11.55 -17.82 -2.30
N LEU A 108 -12.00 -17.91 -3.55
CA LEU A 108 -12.31 -16.76 -4.40
C LEU A 108 -13.82 -16.63 -4.60
N GLY A 109 -14.35 -15.43 -4.36
CA GLY A 109 -15.76 -15.06 -4.38
C GLY A 109 -16.21 -14.42 -5.68
N GLU A 110 -17.08 -13.42 -5.60
CA GLU A 110 -17.54 -12.67 -6.77
C GLU A 110 -16.41 -11.88 -7.42
N TYR A 111 -16.63 -11.48 -8.67
CA TYR A 111 -15.75 -10.54 -9.34
C TYR A 111 -15.89 -9.13 -8.77
N TYR A 112 -14.81 -8.34 -8.83
CA TYR A 112 -14.87 -6.93 -8.48
C TYR A 112 -15.97 -6.21 -9.28
N GLU A 113 -16.72 -5.33 -8.61
CA GLU A 113 -17.93 -4.67 -9.14
C GLU A 113 -18.99 -5.61 -9.74
N SER A 114 -18.93 -6.92 -9.44
CA SER A 114 -19.73 -7.96 -10.11
C SER A 114 -19.52 -8.01 -11.63
N ASP A 115 -18.37 -7.55 -12.14
CA ASP A 115 -18.01 -7.60 -13.55
C ASP A 115 -16.85 -8.59 -13.81
N PRO A 116 -17.09 -9.71 -14.50
CA PRO A 116 -16.03 -10.67 -14.83
C PRO A 116 -14.95 -10.13 -15.77
N ASN A 117 -15.18 -9.01 -16.46
CA ASN A 117 -14.18 -8.41 -17.34
C ASN A 117 -13.03 -7.74 -16.57
N THR A 118 -13.22 -7.49 -15.27
CA THR A 118 -12.16 -6.98 -14.39
C THR A 118 -11.04 -8.01 -14.22
N GLY A 119 -11.35 -9.31 -14.32
CA GLY A 119 -10.38 -10.37 -14.01
C GLY A 119 -10.06 -10.49 -12.51
N GLU A 120 -10.65 -9.65 -11.66
CA GLU A 120 -10.33 -9.57 -10.24
C GLU A 120 -11.40 -10.24 -9.39
N ARG A 121 -10.99 -11.06 -8.41
CA ARG A 121 -11.94 -11.82 -7.57
C ARG A 121 -11.67 -11.64 -6.09
N TRP A 122 -12.73 -11.46 -5.32
CA TRP A 122 -12.66 -11.26 -3.87
C TRP A 122 -12.11 -12.48 -3.14
N VAL A 123 -11.24 -12.25 -2.16
CA VAL A 123 -10.66 -13.29 -1.31
C VAL A 123 -11.58 -13.56 -0.12
N ASN A 124 -11.73 -14.84 0.25
CA ASN A 124 -12.38 -15.23 1.49
C ASN A 124 -11.48 -14.93 2.70
N ILE A 125 -11.51 -13.70 3.18
CA ILE A 125 -10.70 -13.22 4.32
C ILE A 125 -11.11 -13.80 5.68
N ARG A 126 -12.19 -14.60 5.75
CA ARG A 126 -12.57 -15.36 6.95
C ARG A 126 -11.91 -16.73 7.02
N ASN A 127 -11.35 -17.20 5.90
CA ASN A 127 -10.66 -18.48 5.82
C ASN A 127 -9.16 -18.28 6.00
N GLN A 128 -8.57 -18.91 7.02
CA GLN A 128 -7.14 -18.78 7.31
C GLN A 128 -6.25 -19.17 6.13
N THR A 129 -6.66 -20.14 5.31
CA THR A 129 -5.90 -20.52 4.11
C THR A 129 -5.83 -19.36 3.10
N GLY A 130 -6.90 -18.59 2.94
CA GLY A 130 -6.92 -17.38 2.10
C GLY A 130 -6.04 -16.28 2.67
N ILE A 131 -6.14 -16.03 3.97
CA ILE A 131 -5.27 -15.08 4.67
C ILE A 131 -3.79 -15.47 4.52
N ASP A 132 -3.47 -16.76 4.70
CA ASP A 132 -2.08 -17.27 4.61
C ASP A 132 -1.51 -17.19 3.20
N ARG A 133 -2.37 -17.19 2.17
CA ARG A 133 -1.98 -16.87 0.78
C ARG A 133 -1.58 -15.40 0.67
N ILE A 134 -2.40 -14.47 1.16
CA ILE A 134 -2.07 -13.04 1.13
C ILE A 134 -0.82 -12.73 1.98
N LYS A 135 -0.63 -13.40 3.13
CA LYS A 135 0.62 -13.32 3.91
C LYS A 135 1.87 -13.72 3.12
N ARG A 136 1.74 -14.50 2.03
CA ARG A 136 2.88 -14.78 1.13
C ARG A 136 3.31 -13.54 0.35
N ARG A 137 2.38 -12.67 -0.05
CA ARG A 137 2.67 -11.38 -0.70
C ARG A 137 3.49 -10.48 0.24
N VAL A 138 3.09 -10.40 1.52
CA VAL A 138 3.86 -9.69 2.57
C VAL A 138 5.28 -10.24 2.72
N ARG A 139 5.44 -11.57 2.74
CA ARG A 139 6.77 -12.22 2.80
C ARG A 139 7.60 -11.97 1.55
N LEU A 140 6.97 -11.99 0.38
CA LEU A 140 7.62 -11.70 -0.89
C LEU A 140 8.15 -10.26 -0.92
N ALA A 141 7.36 -9.28 -0.47
CA ALA A 141 7.79 -7.88 -0.37
C ALA A 141 9.09 -7.73 0.45
N ALA A 142 9.16 -8.34 1.63
CA ALA A 142 10.38 -8.33 2.44
C ALA A 142 11.58 -8.94 1.72
N GLN A 143 11.38 -10.04 0.98
CA GLN A 143 12.43 -10.71 0.21
C GLN A 143 12.92 -9.86 -0.96
N LEU A 144 12.01 -9.15 -1.63
CA LEU A 144 12.30 -8.24 -2.73
C LEU A 144 13.00 -6.95 -2.26
N GLY A 145 13.08 -6.69 -0.96
CA GLY A 145 13.79 -5.54 -0.39
C GLY A 145 12.91 -4.32 -0.17
N CYS A 146 11.59 -4.49 -0.13
CA CYS A 146 10.66 -3.47 0.31
C CYS A 146 10.85 -3.20 1.82
N ASP A 147 10.69 -1.94 2.22
CA ASP A 147 10.66 -1.47 3.60
C ASP A 147 9.24 -1.46 4.19
N GLY A 148 8.21 -1.47 3.36
CA GLY A 148 6.82 -1.59 3.78
C GLY A 148 5.93 -2.22 2.71
N VAL A 149 4.66 -2.42 3.04
CA VAL A 149 3.63 -2.92 2.12
C VAL A 149 2.36 -2.08 2.17
N ASP A 150 1.73 -1.88 1.02
CA ASP A 150 0.43 -1.20 0.86
C ASP A 150 -0.64 -2.21 0.39
N PRO A 151 -1.37 -2.85 1.32
CA PRO A 151 -2.41 -3.83 1.00
C PRO A 151 -3.72 -3.15 0.60
N ASP A 152 -4.11 -3.26 -0.67
CA ASP A 152 -5.32 -2.61 -1.22
C ASP A 152 -6.62 -3.41 -1.02
N ASN A 153 -7.75 -2.73 -1.23
CA ASN A 153 -9.11 -3.28 -1.19
C ASN A 153 -9.45 -3.93 0.17
N ILE A 154 -9.12 -3.22 1.25
CA ILE A 154 -9.42 -3.61 2.63
C ILE A 154 -10.80 -3.10 3.12
N ASP A 155 -11.67 -2.72 2.18
CA ASP A 155 -12.98 -2.09 2.37
C ASP A 155 -14.15 -2.80 1.66
N GLY A 156 -13.94 -4.01 1.15
CA GLY A 156 -14.99 -4.78 0.47
C GLY A 156 -16.18 -5.19 1.36
N TYR A 157 -16.25 -4.78 2.63
CA TYR A 157 -17.47 -4.88 3.45
C TYR A 157 -18.62 -3.99 2.93
N ASN A 158 -18.31 -3.06 2.02
CA ASN A 158 -19.29 -2.25 1.31
C ASN A 158 -19.73 -2.86 -0.03
N ASP A 159 -19.14 -4.00 -0.45
CA ASP A 159 -19.30 -4.59 -1.78
C ASP A 159 -19.95 -5.97 -1.77
N ASN A 160 -20.41 -6.40 -2.95
CA ASN A 160 -20.82 -7.78 -3.19
C ASN A 160 -19.60 -8.68 -3.40
N THR A 161 -19.00 -9.16 -2.31
CA THR A 161 -17.82 -10.03 -2.38
C THR A 161 -18.13 -11.50 -2.70
N GLY A 162 -19.40 -11.90 -2.70
CA GLY A 162 -19.80 -13.31 -2.68
C GLY A 162 -19.65 -13.99 -1.31
N PHE A 163 -19.16 -13.25 -0.31
CA PHE A 163 -19.05 -13.68 1.07
C PHE A 163 -19.79 -12.70 1.99
N ASP A 164 -20.31 -13.20 3.11
CA ASP A 164 -20.91 -12.37 4.15
C ASP A 164 -19.79 -11.81 5.05
N LEU A 165 -19.12 -10.77 4.54
CA LEU A 165 -18.01 -10.06 5.18
C LEU A 165 -18.50 -8.76 5.82
N ASN A 166 -17.88 -8.37 6.93
CA ASN A 166 -18.13 -7.09 7.60
C ASN A 166 -16.80 -6.43 8.02
N SER A 167 -16.87 -5.22 8.55
CA SER A 167 -15.71 -4.45 9.01
C SER A 167 -14.83 -5.21 10.03
N ALA A 168 -15.43 -6.01 10.93
CA ALA A 168 -14.66 -6.78 11.91
C ALA A 168 -13.84 -7.91 11.26
N ASP A 169 -14.34 -8.50 10.17
CA ASP A 169 -13.58 -9.47 9.39
C ASP A 169 -12.34 -8.81 8.75
N TYR A 170 -12.49 -7.59 8.21
CA TYR A 170 -11.37 -6.81 7.65
C TYR A 170 -10.38 -6.34 8.71
N ILE A 171 -10.86 -5.89 9.89
CA ILE A 171 -9.97 -5.55 11.02
C ILE A 171 -9.12 -6.76 11.41
N ASN A 172 -9.73 -7.94 11.55
CA ASN A 172 -8.99 -9.17 11.87
C ASN A 172 -8.02 -9.58 10.76
N PHE A 173 -8.43 -9.47 9.49
CA PHE A 173 -7.60 -9.79 8.33
C PHE A 173 -6.36 -8.89 8.27
N VAL A 174 -6.55 -7.57 8.32
CA VAL A 174 -5.46 -6.58 8.24
C VAL A 174 -4.54 -6.66 9.46
N THR A 175 -5.09 -6.87 10.67
CA THR A 175 -4.28 -7.10 11.88
C THR A 175 -3.37 -8.32 11.72
N GLN A 176 -3.86 -9.40 11.11
CA GLN A 176 -3.02 -10.56 10.83
C GLN A 176 -1.93 -10.31 9.77
N LEU A 177 -2.18 -9.44 8.79
CA LEU A 177 -1.14 -8.99 7.86
C LEU A 177 -0.09 -8.15 8.57
N ALA A 178 -0.52 -7.28 9.49
CA ALA A 178 0.37 -6.47 10.32
C ALA A 178 1.26 -7.34 11.21
N ASP A 179 0.70 -8.35 11.89
CA ASP A 179 1.47 -9.33 12.65
C ASP A 179 2.53 -10.03 11.78
N GLN A 180 2.17 -10.40 10.55
CA GLN A 180 3.10 -11.01 9.61
C GLN A 180 4.19 -10.03 9.17
N ALA A 181 3.87 -8.77 8.89
CA ALA A 181 4.84 -7.74 8.50
C ALA A 181 5.79 -7.44 9.66
N HIS A 182 5.26 -7.21 10.86
CA HIS A 182 6.04 -6.85 12.04
C HIS A 182 6.96 -7.98 12.54
N ALA A 183 6.63 -9.23 12.22
CA ALA A 183 7.51 -10.38 12.48
C ALA A 183 8.69 -10.49 11.49
N LEU A 184 8.71 -9.71 10.41
CA LEU A 184 9.76 -9.73 9.39
C LEU A 184 10.77 -8.61 9.62
N THR A 185 12.03 -8.91 9.31
CA THR A 185 13.11 -7.93 9.25
C THR A 185 13.50 -7.72 7.80
N THR A 186 13.51 -6.46 7.35
CA THR A 186 13.90 -6.09 5.99
C THR A 186 15.41 -6.31 5.79
N ASN A 187 15.87 -6.34 4.54
CA ASN A 187 17.30 -6.42 4.22
C ASN A 187 18.11 -5.23 4.78
N ARG A 188 17.43 -4.16 5.19
CA ARG A 188 18.00 -2.96 5.82
C ARG A 188 17.96 -3.01 7.35
N SER A 189 17.60 -4.15 7.94
CA SER A 189 17.51 -4.38 9.39
C SER A 189 16.44 -3.55 10.11
N PHE A 190 15.37 -3.18 9.40
CA PHE A 190 14.18 -2.54 9.94
C PHE A 190 13.04 -3.56 10.05
N THR A 191 12.00 -3.23 10.80
CA THR A 191 10.72 -3.96 10.75
C THR A 191 10.05 -3.67 9.39
N LEU A 192 9.48 -4.68 8.73
CA LEU A 192 8.65 -4.42 7.53
C LEU A 192 7.39 -3.66 7.97
N LEU A 193 7.19 -2.46 7.43
CA LEU A 193 6.03 -1.63 7.74
C LEU A 193 4.78 -2.07 6.97
N ILE A 194 3.60 -1.71 7.45
CA ILE A 194 2.33 -1.96 6.77
C ILE A 194 1.41 -0.73 6.81
N GLY A 195 0.78 -0.43 5.67
CA GLY A 195 -0.13 0.70 5.49
C GLY A 195 -1.61 0.32 5.62
N GLN A 196 -2.44 1.31 5.94
CA GLN A 196 -3.88 1.27 5.70
C GLN A 196 -4.20 1.93 4.37
N LYS A 197 -4.80 1.20 3.43
CA LYS A 197 -5.31 1.76 2.18
C LYS A 197 -6.79 2.10 2.32
N ASN A 198 -7.17 3.37 2.25
CA ASN A 198 -8.55 3.82 2.40
C ASN A 198 -9.25 3.20 3.65
N ALA A 199 -10.53 2.83 3.55
CA ALA A 199 -11.32 2.25 4.64
C ALA A 199 -11.38 3.16 5.90
N ALA A 200 -11.80 4.42 5.72
CA ALA A 200 -11.81 5.44 6.77
C ALA A 200 -12.52 4.98 8.06
N GLU A 201 -13.59 4.19 7.94
CA GLU A 201 -14.36 3.70 9.09
C GLU A 201 -13.56 2.72 9.97
N LEU A 202 -12.46 2.15 9.47
CA LEU A 202 -11.62 1.21 10.20
C LEU A 202 -10.45 1.88 10.95
N VAL A 203 -10.22 3.19 10.73
CA VAL A 203 -9.09 3.91 11.35
C VAL A 203 -9.03 3.74 12.88
N PRO A 204 -10.15 3.83 13.64
CA PRO A 204 -10.09 3.68 15.10
C PRO A 204 -9.50 2.35 15.58
N ASP A 205 -9.66 1.28 14.80
CA ASP A 205 -9.20 -0.07 15.13
C ASP A 205 -7.83 -0.40 14.50
N LEU A 206 -7.55 0.15 13.32
CA LEU A 206 -6.33 -0.15 12.55
C LEU A 206 -5.16 0.78 12.82
N GLN A 207 -5.43 2.06 13.09
CA GLN A 207 -4.38 3.04 13.39
C GLN A 207 -3.43 2.60 14.50
N PRO A 208 -3.87 1.98 15.61
CA PRO A 208 -2.96 1.52 16.66
C PRO A 208 -1.97 0.44 16.19
N VAL A 209 -2.32 -0.36 15.18
CA VAL A 209 -1.54 -1.52 14.73
C VAL A 209 -0.77 -1.29 13.43
N LEU A 210 -1.16 -0.34 12.58
CA LEU A 210 -0.50 -0.06 11.30
C LEU A 210 0.53 1.06 11.39
N ASP A 211 1.40 1.21 10.39
CA ASP A 211 2.57 2.10 10.46
C ASP A 211 2.43 3.41 9.69
N PHE A 212 1.51 3.44 8.72
CA PHE A 212 1.17 4.57 7.85
C PHE A 212 -0.21 4.36 7.21
N ALA A 213 -0.66 5.32 6.40
CA ALA A 213 -1.85 5.19 5.56
C ALA A 213 -1.61 5.72 4.15
N VAL A 214 -2.32 5.17 3.17
CA VAL A 214 -2.40 5.60 1.77
C VAL A 214 -3.88 5.87 1.46
N LEU A 215 -4.18 7.06 0.94
CA LEU A 215 -5.54 7.53 0.68
C LEU A 215 -5.67 7.98 -0.77
N GLU A 216 -6.85 7.78 -1.32
CA GLU A 216 -7.23 8.19 -2.67
C GLU A 216 -8.48 9.06 -2.64
N ASP A 217 -8.43 10.21 -3.31
CA ASP A 217 -9.55 11.16 -3.47
C ASP A 217 -10.21 11.54 -2.13
N CYS A 218 -9.42 11.72 -1.06
CA CYS A 218 -9.98 11.97 0.27
C CYS A 218 -10.65 13.33 0.37
N LYS A 219 -10.25 14.30 -0.47
CA LYS A 219 -10.88 15.62 -0.59
C LYS A 219 -12.13 15.59 -1.45
N ASN A 220 -12.35 14.53 -2.22
CA ASN A 220 -13.54 14.29 -3.01
C ASN A 220 -13.82 15.45 -3.98
N LEU A 221 -12.83 15.71 -4.85
CA LEU A 221 -12.81 16.90 -5.70
C LEU A 221 -13.81 16.85 -6.86
N LEU A 222 -14.40 15.68 -7.10
CA LEU A 222 -15.27 15.41 -8.25
C LEU A 222 -16.77 15.44 -7.89
N GLY A 223 -17.11 15.88 -6.69
CA GLY A 223 -18.45 16.35 -6.36
C GLY A 223 -19.40 15.30 -5.78
N GLU A 224 -18.90 14.22 -5.19
CA GLU A 224 -19.69 13.37 -4.32
C GLU A 224 -19.78 14.03 -2.93
N ALA A 225 -20.50 15.15 -2.82
CA ALA A 225 -20.52 16.09 -1.70
C ALA A 225 -20.95 15.53 -0.29
N GLU A 226 -20.85 14.22 -0.06
CA GLU A 226 -21.13 13.53 1.20
C GLU A 226 -19.94 12.73 1.79
N ARG A 227 -18.74 12.70 1.18
CA ARG A 227 -17.62 11.83 1.67
C ARG A 227 -16.21 12.43 1.57
N ALA A 228 -15.98 13.68 1.96
CA ALA A 228 -14.60 14.06 2.30
C ALA A 228 -14.21 13.33 3.59
N PHE A 229 -13.15 12.52 3.55
CA PHE A 229 -12.77 11.62 4.65
C PHE A 229 -11.33 11.82 5.14
N CYS A 230 -10.60 12.80 4.62
CA CYS A 230 -9.20 13.03 5.04
C CYS A 230 -9.10 13.18 6.58
N ALA A 231 -10.05 13.88 7.21
CA ALA A 231 -10.09 14.09 8.66
C ALA A 231 -10.08 12.79 9.48
N ASP A 232 -10.67 11.72 8.95
CA ASP A 232 -10.77 10.43 9.65
C ASP A 232 -9.39 9.80 9.87
N PHE A 233 -8.39 10.16 9.07
CA PHE A 233 -7.02 9.66 9.16
C PHE A 233 -6.08 10.53 10.00
N GLN A 234 -6.52 11.69 10.50
CA GLN A 234 -5.73 12.51 11.42
C GLN A 234 -5.21 11.78 12.66
N PRO A 235 -5.87 10.74 13.21
CA PRO A 235 -5.30 9.91 14.27
C PRO A 235 -3.91 9.33 13.94
N TYR A 236 -3.54 9.10 12.67
CA TYR A 236 -2.17 8.69 12.31
C TYR A 236 -1.12 9.77 12.64
N ILE A 237 -1.50 11.04 12.51
CA ILE A 237 -0.63 12.22 12.72
C ILE A 237 -0.71 12.73 14.17
N ALA A 238 -1.91 13.09 14.61
CA ALA A 238 -2.10 14.05 15.70
C ALA A 238 -2.17 13.42 17.10
N ASN A 239 -2.39 12.11 17.21
CA ASN A 239 -2.84 11.51 18.48
C ASN A 239 -2.09 10.23 18.87
N THR A 240 -0.81 10.14 18.53
CA THR A 240 -0.02 8.92 18.69
C THR A 240 1.29 9.17 19.43
N THR A 241 1.74 8.18 20.20
CA THR A 241 3.10 8.17 20.78
C THR A 241 4.18 8.07 19.69
N GLN A 242 3.78 7.72 18.47
CA GLN A 242 4.60 7.72 17.26
C GLN A 242 3.77 8.30 16.12
N THR A 243 4.11 9.50 15.68
CA THR A 243 3.53 10.09 14.47
C THR A 243 3.80 9.17 13.26
N LYS A 244 2.78 8.94 12.43
CA LYS A 244 2.80 8.03 11.28
C LYS A 244 2.45 8.82 10.01
N PRO A 245 3.18 8.65 8.90
CA PRO A 245 2.88 9.38 7.68
C PRO A 245 1.53 8.95 7.11
N VAL A 246 0.87 9.91 6.48
CA VAL A 246 -0.31 9.69 5.65
C VAL A 246 0.04 10.17 4.25
N PHE A 247 -0.06 9.27 3.28
CA PHE A 247 0.19 9.49 1.87
C PHE A 247 -1.15 9.70 1.17
N SER A 248 -1.34 10.85 0.54
CA SER A 248 -2.63 11.23 -0.06
C SER A 248 -2.46 11.45 -1.56
N ILE A 249 -3.37 10.87 -2.32
CA ILE A 249 -3.44 10.96 -3.78
C ILE A 249 -4.73 11.67 -4.16
N GLU A 250 -4.63 12.77 -4.89
CA GLU A 250 -5.77 13.47 -5.47
C GLU A 250 -5.74 13.34 -7.01
N TYR A 251 -6.92 13.31 -7.61
CA TYR A 251 -7.10 12.97 -9.02
C TYR A 251 -7.76 14.10 -9.82
N PRO A 252 -7.12 15.28 -9.96
CA PRO A 252 -7.68 16.38 -10.74
C PRO A 252 -7.74 16.01 -12.22
N THR A 253 -8.95 15.94 -12.78
CA THR A 253 -9.18 15.56 -14.19
C THR A 253 -8.47 16.48 -15.20
N THR A 254 -8.17 17.72 -14.82
CA THR A 254 -7.43 18.68 -15.67
C THR A 254 -5.92 18.47 -15.71
N LEU A 255 -5.35 17.61 -14.84
CA LEU A 255 -3.93 17.24 -14.92
C LEU A 255 -3.62 16.45 -16.19
N ARG A 256 -4.61 15.74 -16.73
CA ARG A 256 -4.50 14.99 -17.98
C ARG A 256 -4.25 15.93 -19.17
N ASP A 257 -3.28 15.58 -20.03
CA ASP A 257 -3.11 16.24 -21.33
C ASP A 257 -4.25 15.79 -22.29
N PRO A 258 -5.09 16.72 -22.79
CA PRO A 258 -6.19 16.37 -23.69
C PRO A 258 -5.74 15.76 -25.03
N ALA A 259 -4.50 15.98 -25.45
CA ALA A 259 -3.93 15.44 -26.68
C ALA A 259 -3.13 14.14 -26.46
N ALA A 260 -2.75 13.84 -25.22
CA ALA A 260 -2.00 12.64 -24.84
C ALA A 260 -2.47 12.17 -23.44
N PRO A 261 -3.59 11.43 -23.35
CA PRO A 261 -4.27 11.12 -22.08
C PRO A 261 -3.41 10.38 -21.03
N GLN A 262 -2.34 9.73 -21.48
CA GLN A 262 -1.34 9.05 -20.66
C GLN A 262 -0.28 9.98 -20.03
N GLN A 263 -0.32 11.29 -20.32
CA GLN A 263 0.72 12.24 -19.91
C GLN A 263 0.13 13.34 -19.03
N CYS A 264 0.97 13.87 -18.13
CA CYS A 264 0.69 15.14 -17.48
C CYS A 264 0.58 16.24 -18.53
N ARG A 265 -0.40 17.14 -18.34
CA ARG A 265 -0.35 18.48 -18.90
C ARG A 265 0.89 19.18 -18.36
N THR A 266 1.73 19.70 -19.25
CA THR A 266 3.00 20.36 -18.86
C THR A 266 2.82 21.59 -17.97
N THR A 267 1.64 22.21 -17.97
CA THR A 267 1.27 23.32 -17.08
C THR A 267 0.68 22.86 -15.74
N GLY A 268 0.53 21.54 -15.54
CA GLY A 268 -0.18 20.96 -14.40
C GLY A 268 -1.70 21.03 -14.54
N ALA A 269 -2.40 20.60 -13.49
CA ALA A 269 -3.82 20.80 -13.31
C ALA A 269 -4.18 22.29 -13.37
N ASP A 270 -5.39 22.59 -13.85
CA ASP A 270 -5.89 23.96 -13.91
C ASP A 270 -6.06 24.52 -12.49
N GLU A 271 -5.88 25.84 -12.35
CA GLU A 271 -5.76 26.56 -11.06
C GLU A 271 -6.80 26.13 -10.03
N ALA A 272 -8.09 26.06 -10.40
CA ALA A 272 -9.16 25.69 -9.47
C ALA A 272 -9.01 24.25 -8.92
N GLN A 273 -8.65 23.28 -9.76
CA GLN A 273 -8.46 21.90 -9.33
C GLN A 273 -7.13 21.73 -8.60
N TYR A 274 -6.08 22.43 -9.03
CA TYR A 274 -4.82 22.46 -8.32
C TYR A 274 -4.98 23.00 -6.89
N GLU A 275 -5.63 24.16 -6.73
CA GLU A 275 -5.88 24.76 -5.42
C GLU A 275 -6.71 23.85 -4.53
N ALA A 276 -7.75 23.19 -5.07
CA ALA A 276 -8.56 22.26 -4.30
C ALA A 276 -7.77 20.99 -3.90
N SER A 277 -6.96 20.44 -4.81
CA SER A 277 -6.10 19.28 -4.56
C SER A 277 -4.96 19.60 -3.60
N CYS A 278 -4.43 20.83 -3.61
CA CYS A 278 -3.30 21.25 -2.78
C CYS A 278 -3.72 22.02 -1.53
N ALA A 279 -5.02 22.19 -1.30
CA ALA A 279 -5.53 22.76 -0.08
C ALA A 279 -5.06 21.88 1.09
N ASN A 280 -4.41 22.49 2.08
CA ASN A 280 -3.87 21.78 3.23
C ASN A 280 -4.23 22.51 4.51
N ASP A 281 -4.66 21.74 5.50
CA ASP A 281 -4.84 22.25 6.84
C ASP A 281 -3.51 22.48 7.54
N THR A 282 -3.47 23.57 8.30
CA THR A 282 -2.30 23.95 9.10
C THR A 282 -2.45 23.56 10.57
N VAL A 283 -3.59 22.99 10.94
CA VAL A 283 -3.87 22.45 12.27
C VAL A 283 -4.59 21.10 12.14
N PRO A 284 -4.35 20.13 13.05
CA PRO A 284 -4.92 18.79 12.98
C PRO A 284 -6.43 18.71 12.74
N ASP A 285 -7.21 19.49 13.49
CA ASP A 285 -8.67 19.44 13.45
C ASP A 285 -9.26 20.50 12.50
N GLY A 286 -8.56 20.79 11.40
CA GLY A 286 -8.96 21.78 10.42
C GLY A 286 -10.13 21.32 9.52
N PRO A 287 -10.65 22.22 8.67
CA PRO A 287 -11.81 21.93 7.81
C PRO A 287 -11.58 20.86 6.73
N LEU A 288 -10.34 20.64 6.30
CA LEU A 288 -9.97 19.60 5.33
C LEU A 288 -9.54 18.31 6.02
N GLY A 289 -9.03 18.40 7.25
CA GLY A 289 -8.50 17.30 8.04
C GLY A 289 -7.28 16.63 7.41
N ASN A 290 -6.46 17.32 6.62
CA ASN A 290 -5.27 16.75 5.96
C ASN A 290 -3.94 17.34 6.48
N TYR A 291 -3.95 17.91 7.69
CA TYR A 291 -2.76 18.39 8.37
C TYR A 291 -1.60 17.40 8.30
N ARG A 292 -0.48 17.88 7.74
CA ARG A 292 0.80 17.16 7.57
C ARG A 292 0.71 15.89 6.71
N TYR A 293 -0.24 15.82 5.78
CA TYR A 293 -0.27 14.76 4.79
C TYR A 293 0.81 14.98 3.74
N SER A 294 1.30 13.89 3.18
CA SER A 294 2.19 13.91 2.02
C SER A 294 1.30 13.83 0.78
N GLU A 295 1.02 14.98 0.17
CA GLU A 295 0.08 15.11 -0.95
C GLU A 295 0.77 14.96 -2.30
N ILE A 296 0.17 14.19 -3.21
CA ILE A 296 0.50 14.16 -4.64
C ILE A 296 -0.76 14.16 -5.49
N LEU A 297 -0.65 14.70 -6.70
CA LEU A 297 -1.70 14.65 -7.70
C LEU A 297 -1.29 13.66 -8.79
N LYS A 298 -2.18 12.73 -9.13
CA LYS A 298 -1.95 11.70 -10.16
C LYS A 298 -3.07 11.74 -11.20
N LEU A 299 -2.85 11.09 -12.34
CA LEU A 299 -3.92 10.85 -13.30
C LEU A 299 -4.90 9.84 -12.69
N ARG A 300 -6.20 10.01 -12.96
CA ARG A 300 -7.28 9.02 -12.69
C ARG A 300 -7.49 8.15 -13.92
N ASP A 301 -7.94 6.91 -13.82
CA ASP A 301 -8.50 6.22 -14.98
C ASP A 301 -9.83 6.82 -15.45
N GLU A 302 -9.94 6.98 -16.77
CA GLU A 302 -11.17 7.39 -17.47
C GLU A 302 -11.50 6.38 -18.57
N GLY A 303 -11.82 5.14 -18.18
CA GLY A 303 -12.35 4.10 -19.06
C GLY A 303 -11.29 3.33 -19.86
N ASP A 304 -11.14 3.62 -21.15
CA ASP A 304 -10.55 2.70 -22.14
C ASP A 304 -9.00 2.63 -22.16
N GLU A 305 -8.31 3.43 -21.33
CA GLU A 305 -6.86 3.44 -21.26
C GLU A 305 -6.41 3.44 -19.79
N ALA A 306 -5.60 2.46 -19.41
CA ALA A 306 -4.95 2.37 -18.11
C ALA A 306 -3.88 3.48 -18.01
N THR A 307 -4.28 4.58 -17.39
CA THR A 307 -3.61 5.88 -17.30
C THR A 307 -3.32 6.27 -15.85
N GLU A 308 -4.00 5.65 -14.90
CA GLU A 308 -3.90 5.94 -13.47
C GLU A 308 -2.52 5.62 -12.94
N LEU A 309 -2.10 6.32 -11.88
CA LEU A 309 -0.89 5.98 -11.09
C LEU A 309 0.37 5.64 -11.92
N ASN A 310 0.49 6.27 -13.10
CA ASN A 310 1.61 6.16 -14.01
C ASN A 310 2.66 7.24 -13.72
N GLY A 311 3.68 7.34 -14.58
CA GLY A 311 4.80 8.27 -14.38
C GLY A 311 4.44 9.76 -14.24
N CYS A 312 3.22 10.17 -14.57
CA CYS A 312 2.73 11.52 -14.34
C CYS A 312 2.49 11.79 -12.85
N THR A 313 3.07 12.86 -12.31
CA THR A 313 2.79 13.35 -10.95
C THR A 313 2.87 14.86 -10.90
N GLN A 314 1.97 15.50 -10.17
CA GLN A 314 2.12 16.91 -9.80
C GLN A 314 2.20 17.04 -8.28
N TYR A 315 3.26 17.69 -7.81
CA TYR A 315 3.44 18.03 -6.41
C TYR A 315 2.82 19.39 -6.09
N CYS A 316 2.29 19.52 -4.88
CA CYS A 316 1.92 20.81 -4.32
C CYS A 316 3.18 21.62 -4.00
N VAL A 317 3.27 22.85 -4.53
CA VAL A 317 4.42 23.74 -4.35
C VAL A 317 4.09 24.85 -3.35
N PRO A 318 5.10 25.43 -2.68
CA PRO A 318 4.87 26.55 -1.77
C PRO A 318 4.12 27.72 -2.42
N GLU A 319 3.31 28.42 -1.64
CA GLU A 319 2.56 29.60 -2.07
C GLU A 319 3.45 30.61 -2.80
N GLY A 320 2.99 31.08 -3.97
CA GLY A 320 3.71 32.02 -4.83
C GLY A 320 4.71 31.39 -5.81
N GLN A 321 4.88 30.07 -5.80
CA GLN A 321 5.56 29.35 -6.89
C GLN A 321 4.59 29.00 -8.02
N ASP A 322 5.13 28.83 -9.22
CA ASP A 322 4.36 28.37 -10.37
C ASP A 322 3.92 26.91 -10.18
N PRO A 323 2.61 26.59 -10.14
CA PRO A 323 2.11 25.23 -10.00
C PRO A 323 2.68 24.25 -11.04
N ALA A 324 3.01 24.73 -12.24
CA ALA A 324 3.61 23.92 -13.29
C ALA A 324 4.99 23.37 -12.90
N SER A 325 5.70 24.03 -11.99
CA SER A 325 7.00 23.57 -11.48
C SER A 325 6.90 22.32 -10.61
N GLY A 326 5.71 21.99 -10.11
CA GLY A 326 5.43 20.75 -9.39
C GLY A 326 5.23 19.54 -10.30
N VAL A 327 5.09 19.73 -11.61
CA VAL A 327 4.88 18.62 -12.56
C VAL A 327 6.18 17.85 -12.76
N VAL A 328 6.10 16.55 -12.54
CA VAL A 328 7.18 15.59 -12.66
C VAL A 328 6.70 14.41 -13.52
N VAL A 329 7.59 13.93 -14.39
CA VAL A 329 7.36 12.71 -15.17
C VAL A 329 8.45 11.71 -14.81
N THR A 330 8.07 10.67 -14.05
CA THR A 330 8.89 9.50 -13.83
C THR A 330 8.98 8.71 -15.13
N ALA A 331 10.18 8.31 -15.53
CA ALA A 331 10.33 7.41 -16.67
C ALA A 331 9.79 6.01 -16.30
N ILE A 332 8.82 5.54 -17.07
CA ILE A 332 8.20 4.21 -16.94
C ILE A 332 8.40 3.43 -18.23
N ASN A 333 8.34 2.10 -18.14
CA ASN A 333 8.44 1.21 -19.29
C ASN A 333 7.35 0.13 -19.23
N SER A 334 6.31 0.29 -20.04
CA SER A 334 5.20 -0.66 -20.12
C SER A 334 5.58 -2.00 -20.78
N GLU A 335 6.74 -2.11 -21.44
CA GLU A 335 7.24 -3.41 -21.92
C GLU A 335 7.69 -4.31 -20.75
N LEU A 336 7.94 -3.73 -19.58
CA LEU A 336 8.32 -4.45 -18.37
C LEU A 336 7.11 -5.09 -17.65
N GLU A 337 5.89 -4.83 -18.09
CA GLU A 337 4.69 -5.43 -17.46
C GLU A 337 4.57 -6.96 -17.70
N GLY A 338 5.36 -7.52 -18.62
CA GLY A 338 5.20 -8.89 -19.16
C GLY A 338 5.32 -10.08 -18.19
N ASP A 339 4.82 -11.23 -18.66
CA ASP A 339 4.34 -12.40 -17.89
C ASP A 339 5.34 -13.24 -17.06
N ASP A 340 6.62 -12.88 -16.94
CA ASP A 340 7.59 -13.74 -16.23
C ASP A 340 7.92 -13.19 -14.83
N CYS A 341 7.12 -13.62 -13.85
CA CYS A 341 7.48 -13.46 -12.45
C CYS A 341 8.67 -14.36 -12.13
N THR A 342 9.76 -13.77 -11.62
CA THR A 342 10.98 -14.55 -11.43
C THR A 342 10.76 -15.64 -10.38
N ALA A 343 10.97 -16.91 -10.76
CA ALA A 343 10.95 -18.05 -9.84
C ALA A 343 11.94 -17.91 -8.66
N THR A 344 12.86 -16.94 -8.75
CA THR A 344 13.79 -16.59 -7.67
C THR A 344 13.12 -16.03 -6.42
N GLY A 345 11.90 -15.48 -6.48
CA GLY A 345 11.14 -15.10 -5.28
C GLY A 345 10.36 -16.26 -4.64
N ILE A 346 9.83 -17.17 -5.46
CA ILE A 346 8.90 -18.22 -4.98
C ILE A 346 9.62 -19.56 -4.71
N GLU A 347 10.70 -19.90 -5.42
CA GLU A 347 11.38 -21.20 -5.31
C GLU A 347 12.79 -21.17 -4.70
N SER A 348 13.45 -20.01 -4.52
CA SER A 348 14.87 -19.97 -4.15
C SER A 348 15.19 -20.26 -2.67
N LEU A 349 14.20 -20.51 -1.81
CA LEU A 349 14.39 -20.87 -0.40
C LEU A 349 13.85 -22.26 -0.05
N GLY A 350 14.48 -23.30 -0.61
CA GLY A 350 14.91 -24.47 0.17
C GLY A 350 13.89 -25.24 1.03
N LEU A 351 12.62 -25.35 0.64
CA LEU A 351 11.65 -26.27 1.25
C LEU A 351 11.30 -27.44 0.32
N LYS A 352 12.32 -28.05 -0.28
CA LYS A 352 12.25 -29.46 -0.70
C LYS A 352 12.95 -30.33 0.34
N THR A 353 12.13 -31.06 1.10
CA THR A 353 12.47 -32.37 1.69
C THR A 353 13.26 -32.38 3.01
N ARG A 354 12.58 -32.13 4.14
CA ARG A 354 12.89 -32.78 5.43
C ARG A 354 11.60 -33.26 6.11
N PHE A 355 10.93 -34.23 5.50
CA PHE A 355 9.85 -34.98 6.16
C PHE A 355 9.99 -36.51 6.05
N LEU A 356 11.16 -37.01 5.64
CA LEU A 356 11.44 -38.44 5.53
C LEU A 356 12.82 -38.77 6.10
N GLN A 357 12.97 -38.76 7.43
CA GLN A 357 14.00 -39.54 8.13
C GLN A 357 13.78 -39.53 9.65
N PHE A 358 12.61 -39.95 10.12
CA PHE A 358 12.43 -40.41 11.51
C PHE A 358 11.37 -41.52 11.62
N PHE A 359 11.45 -42.54 10.76
CA PHE A 359 10.83 -43.85 11.03
C PHE A 359 11.56 -44.95 10.26
N SER A 360 12.60 -45.51 10.90
CA SER A 360 12.95 -46.93 10.78
C SER A 360 13.84 -47.32 11.96
N ALA A 361 13.21 -47.96 12.94
CA ALA A 361 13.85 -49.02 13.71
C ALA A 361 13.82 -50.31 12.89
#